data_AF-A0A929K7Y0-F1
#
_entry.id   AF-A0A929K7Y0-F1
#
_cell.length_a   1.000
_cell.length_b   1.000
_cell.length_c   1.000
_cell.angle_alpha   90.00
_cell.angle_beta   90.00
_cell.angle_gamma   90.00
#
_symmetry.space_group_name_H-M   'P 1'
#
loop_
_entity.id
_entity.type
_entity.pdbx_description
1 polymer ?
#
loop_
_entity_poly.entity_id
_entity_poly.type
_entity_poly.pdbx_seq_one_letter_code
_entity_poly.pdbx_strand_id
1 'polypeptide(L)' 'LENYQDRIHSIDITVAENWGVMQGKAEKEGMPMSSIDSLIAATAYTHNLILVTRNEEDFQASKLSIINPWNDVEND' A
#
# COMPACT_ATOMS: atom_id res chain seq x y z
N LEU A 1 -22.02 -1.71 6.75
CA LEU A 1 -20.80 -2.55 6.86
C LEU A 1 -21.07 -4.01 6.50
N GLU A 2 -22.22 -4.59 6.86
CA GLU A 2 -22.54 -6.01 6.54
C GLU A 2 -22.25 -6.39 5.07
N ASN A 3 -22.66 -5.57 4.09
CA ASN A 3 -22.42 -5.84 2.67
C ASN A 3 -20.95 -5.69 2.20
N TYR A 4 -20.01 -5.36 3.08
CA TYR A 4 -18.61 -5.09 2.74
C TYR A 4 -17.60 -5.89 3.55
N GLN A 5 -18.05 -6.75 4.47
CA GLN A 5 -17.15 -7.48 5.38
C GLN A 5 -16.05 -8.23 4.62
N ASP A 6 -16.41 -8.91 3.53
CA ASP A 6 -15.47 -9.66 2.69
C ASP A 6 -14.48 -8.79 1.89
N ARG A 7 -14.65 -7.45 1.93
CA ARG A 7 -13.80 -6.46 1.25
C ARG A 7 -13.05 -5.56 2.23
N ILE A 8 -13.16 -5.81 3.54
CA ILE A 8 -12.42 -5.09 4.57
C ILE A 8 -11.28 -6.00 5.01
N HIS A 9 -10.08 -5.72 4.51
CA HIS A 9 -8.88 -6.46 4.91
C HIS A 9 -8.45 -6.05 6.32
N SER A 10 -8.33 -7.04 7.19
CA SER A 10 -7.82 -6.86 8.55
C SER A 10 -6.29 -6.82 8.56
N ILE A 11 -5.71 -6.10 9.51
CA ILE A 11 -4.27 -6.17 9.77
C ILE A 11 -4.03 -7.37 10.68
N ASP A 12 -3.72 -8.51 10.08
CA ASP A 12 -3.35 -9.73 10.80
C ASP A 12 -1.82 -9.85 10.95
N ILE A 13 -1.37 -10.99 11.51
CA ILE A 13 0.05 -11.24 11.73
C ILE A 13 0.85 -11.28 10.42
N THR A 14 0.28 -11.79 9.33
CA THR A 14 0.95 -11.86 8.03
C THR A 14 1.13 -10.47 7.44
N VAL A 15 0.14 -9.60 7.56
CA VAL A 15 0.27 -8.17 7.20
C VAL A 15 1.36 -7.51 8.05
N ALA A 16 1.37 -7.74 9.36
CA ALA A 16 2.35 -7.13 10.27
C ALA A 16 3.79 -7.58 9.99
N GLU A 17 4.01 -8.86 9.69
CA GLU A 17 5.32 -9.39 9.31
C GLU A 17 5.82 -8.79 8.01
N ASN A 18 4.97 -8.76 6.97
CA ASN A 18 5.30 -8.13 5.70
C ASN A 18 5.57 -6.64 5.85
N TRP A 19 4.83 -5.95 6.73
CA TRP A 19 5.05 -4.54 7.05
C TRP A 19 6.43 -4.30 7.66
N GLY A 20 6.84 -5.10 8.64
CA GLY A 20 8.17 -5.01 9.24
C GLY A 20 9.30 -5.23 8.23
N VAL A 21 9.16 -6.24 7.36
CA VAL A 21 10.13 -6.49 6.28
C VAL A 21 10.17 -5.34 5.28
N MET A 22 9.02 -4.80 4.91
CA MET A 22 8.90 -3.67 3.99
C MET A 22 9.58 -2.42 4.56
N GLN A 23 9.30 -2.06 5.81
CA GLN A 23 9.97 -0.91 6.45
C GLN A 23 11.46 -1.11 6.61
N GLY A 24 11.91 -2.27 7.09
CA GLY A 24 13.34 -2.53 7.23
C GLY A 24 14.10 -2.43 5.90
N LYS A 25 13.48 -2.84 4.78
CA LYS A 25 14.04 -2.67 3.44
C LYS A 25 14.05 -1.19 3.02
N ALA A 26 12.93 -0.50 3.19
CA ALA A 26 12.77 0.90 2.84
C ALA A 26 13.79 1.80 3.57
N GLU A 27 13.95 1.60 4.87
CA GLU A 27 14.95 2.29 5.70
C GLU A 27 16.38 2.00 5.26
N LYS A 28 16.70 0.73 4.98
CA LYS A 28 18.02 0.33 4.48
C LYS A 28 18.35 0.93 3.10
N GLU A 29 17.34 1.11 2.25
CA GLU A 29 17.45 1.75 0.95
C GLU A 29 17.45 3.29 1.02
N GLY A 30 17.31 3.88 2.23
CA GLY A 30 17.29 5.34 2.42
C GLY A 30 15.98 6.01 1.98
N MET A 31 14.91 5.24 1.82
CA MET A 31 13.60 5.69 1.37
C MET A 31 12.51 5.27 2.38
N PRO A 32 12.56 5.72 3.64
CA PRO A 32 11.56 5.32 4.64
C PRO A 32 10.17 5.79 4.22
N MET A 33 9.17 4.93 4.43
CA MET A 33 7.76 5.32 4.29
C MET A 33 7.16 5.70 5.64
N SER A 34 6.09 6.48 5.62
CA SER A 34 5.31 6.75 6.84
C SER A 34 4.71 5.46 7.39
N SER A 35 4.47 5.37 8.70
CA SER A 35 3.93 4.15 9.32
C SER A 35 2.57 3.75 8.78
N ILE A 36 1.72 4.72 8.43
CA ILE A 36 0.37 4.44 7.93
C ILE A 36 0.42 4.05 6.44
N ASP A 37 1.20 4.77 5.62
CA ASP A 37 1.32 4.45 4.19
C ASP A 37 1.97 3.09 3.99
N SER A 38 3.05 2.79 4.73
CA SER A 38 3.68 1.47 4.69
C SER A 38 2.77 0.35 5.17
N LEU A 39 1.84 0.61 6.11
CA LEU A 39 0.87 -0.38 6.57
C LEU A 39 -0.23 -0.64 5.52
N ILE A 40 -0.71 0.42 4.86
CA ILE A 40 -1.62 0.30 3.71
C ILE A 40 -0.93 -0.49 2.58
N ALA A 41 0.34 -0.16 2.29
CA ALA A 41 1.13 -0.83 1.29
C ALA A 41 1.35 -2.32 1.63
N ALA A 42 1.70 -2.63 2.88
CA ALA A 42 1.88 -4.02 3.33
C ALA A 42 0.59 -4.83 3.24
N THR A 43 -0.57 -4.20 3.52
CA THR A 43 -1.88 -4.83 3.35
C THR A 43 -2.13 -5.16 1.88
N ALA A 44 -1.92 -4.20 0.98
CA ALA A 44 -2.09 -4.40 -0.45
C ALA A 44 -1.12 -5.48 -0.99
N TYR A 45 0.14 -5.44 -0.57
CA TYR A 45 1.16 -6.44 -0.93
C TYR A 45 0.75 -7.85 -0.50
N THR A 46 0.33 -8.01 0.75
CA THR A 46 -0.03 -9.31 1.34
C THR A 46 -1.19 -9.97 0.61
N HIS A 47 -2.17 -9.18 0.18
CA HIS A 47 -3.37 -9.66 -0.51
C HIS A 47 -3.27 -9.57 -2.04
N ASN A 48 -2.08 -9.28 -2.60
CA ASN A 48 -1.84 -9.15 -4.04
C ASN A 48 -2.82 -8.17 -4.72
N LEU A 49 -2.99 -7.00 -4.11
CA LEU A 49 -3.87 -5.93 -4.57
C LEU A 49 -3.08 -4.83 -5.30
N ILE A 50 -3.81 -4.03 -6.08
CA ILE A 50 -3.33 -2.78 -6.67
C ILE A 50 -3.69 -1.63 -5.72
N LEU A 51 -2.74 -0.75 -5.42
CA LEU A 51 -3.01 0.44 -4.62
C LEU A 51 -3.53 1.56 -5.52
N VAL A 52 -4.71 2.09 -5.20
CA VAL A 52 -5.26 3.27 -5.88
C VAL A 52 -5.01 4.50 -5.00
N THR A 53 -4.18 5.44 -5.45
CA THR A 53 -3.82 6.63 -4.66
C THR A 53 -3.43 7.81 -5.52
N ARG A 54 -3.65 9.03 -5.02
CA ARG A 54 -3.09 10.26 -5.62
C ARG A 54 -1.62 10.49 -5.23
N ASN A 55 -1.21 9.97 -4.07
CA ASN A 55 0.08 10.26 -3.46
C ASN A 55 1.13 9.20 -3.84
N GLU A 56 1.40 9.01 -5.12
CA GLU A 56 2.28 7.93 -5.61
C GLU A 56 3.70 7.99 -5.02
N GLU A 57 4.19 9.20 -4.72
CA GLU A 57 5.52 9.43 -4.15
C GLU A 57 5.69 8.78 -2.78
N ASP A 58 4.65 8.77 -1.94
CA ASP A 58 4.70 8.22 -0.58
C ASP A 58 4.83 6.69 -0.57
N PHE A 59 4.56 6.03 -1.70
CA PHE A 59 4.53 4.58 -1.82
C PHE A 59 5.68 4.00 -2.65
N GLN A 60 6.64 4.81 -3.10
CA GLN A 60 7.72 4.37 -4.01
C GLN A 60 8.52 3.18 -3.47
N ALA A 61 8.83 3.17 -2.16
CA ALA A 61 9.60 2.09 -1.55
C ALA A 61 8.83 0.77 -1.45
N SER A 62 7.49 0.79 -1.55
CA SER A 62 6.65 -0.41 -1.49
C SER A 62 6.76 -1.31 -2.73
N LYS A 63 7.15 -0.73 -3.89
CA LYS A 63 7.24 -1.42 -5.18
C LYS A 63 5.94 -2.11 -5.62
N LEU A 64 4.80 -1.62 -5.12
CA LEU A 64 3.46 -2.08 -5.51
C LEU A 64 3.07 -1.62 -6.91
N SER A 65 2.11 -2.31 -7.51
CA SER A 65 1.35 -1.74 -8.62
C SER A 65 0.45 -0.62 -8.09
N ILE A 66 0.60 0.56 -8.66
CA ILE A 66 -0.15 1.76 -8.27
C ILE A 66 -0.98 2.24 -9.47
N ILE A 67 -2.23 2.62 -9.20
CA ILE A 67 -3.07 3.39 -10.12
C ILE A 67 -3.30 4.76 -9.48
N ASN A 68 -2.96 5.82 -10.19
CA ASN A 68 -3.33 7.18 -9.80
C ASN A 68 -4.49 7.66 -10.68
N PRO A 69 -5.73 7.68 -10.14
CA PRO A 69 -6.91 8.01 -10.93
C PRO A 69 -6.99 9.51 -11.28
N TRP A 70 -6.04 10.33 -10.80
CA TRP A 70 -5.89 11.72 -11.22
C TRP A 70 -4.92 11.91 -12.39
N ASN A 71 -4.14 10.88 -12.76
CA ASN A 71 -3.29 10.94 -13.95
C ASN A 71 -4.07 10.56 -15.21
N ASP A 72 -5.17 9.81 -15.08
CA ASP A 72 -6.13 9.54 -16.15
C ASP A 72 -7.19 10.65 -16.22
N VAL A 73 -6.75 11.84 -16.65
CA VAL A 73 -7.67 12.82 -17.24
C VAL A 73 -7.51 12.71 -18.76
N GLU A 74 -8.05 11.62 -19.34
CA GLU A 74 -8.47 11.73 -20.74
C GLU A 74 -9.60 12.76 -20.76
N ASN A 75 -9.36 13.83 -21.52
CA ASN A 75 -10.30 14.93 -21.72
C ASN A 75 -11.66 14.38 -22.21
N ASP A 76 -12.68 14.41 -21.35
CA ASP A 76 -14.08 14.51 -21.78
C ASP A 76 -14.44 15.98 -22.10
#